data_AF-A0A3S5CFZ1-F1
#
_entry.id   AF-A0A3S5CFZ1-F1
#
_cell.length_a   1.000
_cell.length_b   1.000
_cell.length_c   1.000
_cell.angle_alpha   90.00
_cell.angle_beta   90.00
_cell.angle_gamma   90.00
#
_symmetry.space_group_name_H-M   'P 1'
#
loop_
_entity.id
_entity.type
_entity.pdbx_description
1 polymer ?
#
loop_
_entity_poly.entity_id
_entity_poly.type
_entity_poly.pdbx_seq_one_letter_code
_entity_poly.pdbx_strand_id
1 'polypeptide(L)'
;MEAQIMADIQPIRVAWMLGDRELVQSDRIEMTYLEDTGVARIVIRKASQPDSGQYTCVATGEVVEPKTGRRFSKTVTSSSTVLVEAVPLYTADLQFIRPVEFNVKQAKQQQIIE
;
A
#
# COMPACT_ATOMS: atom_id res chain seq x y z
N MET A 1 -7.37 -18.59 -32.85
CA MET A 1 -8.34 -19.49 -32.18
C MET A 1 -8.24 -19.18 -30.71
N GLU A 2 -9.17 -18.40 -30.17
CA GLU A 2 -9.11 -17.95 -28.78
C GLU A 2 -10.49 -18.21 -28.18
N ALA A 3 -10.55 -19.10 -27.20
CA ALA A 3 -11.75 -19.33 -26.41
C ALA A 3 -11.57 -18.57 -25.10
N GLN A 4 -12.24 -17.42 -24.97
CA GLN A 4 -12.28 -16.67 -23.73
C GLN A 4 -13.32 -17.31 -22.81
N ILE A 5 -12.86 -17.98 -21.75
CA ILE A 5 -13.76 -18.44 -20.68
C ILE A 5 -14.10 -17.23 -19.82
N MET A 6 -15.09 -16.46 -20.24
CA MET A 6 -15.78 -15.53 -19.35
C MET A 6 -16.58 -16.40 -18.37
N ALA A 7 -15.94 -16.80 -17.27
CA ALA A 7 -16.65 -17.43 -16.18
C ALA A 7 -17.47 -16.33 -15.52
N ASP A 8 -18.75 -16.26 -15.90
CA ASP A 8 -19.75 -15.40 -15.25
C ASP A 8 -20.06 -16.01 -13.87
N ILE A 9 -19.13 -15.79 -12.95
CA ILE A 9 -19.24 -16.22 -11.56
C ILE A 9 -19.85 -15.04 -10.83
N GLN A 10 -21.14 -15.09 -10.52
CA GLN A 10 -21.70 -14.23 -9.50
C GLN A 10 -21.22 -14.76 -8.14
N PRO A 11 -20.30 -14.07 -7.45
CA PRO A 11 -19.75 -14.55 -6.18
C PRO A 11 -20.82 -14.50 -5.11
N ILE A 12 -21.07 -15.64 -4.48
CA ILE A 12 -21.95 -15.77 -3.31
C ILE A 12 -21.22 -15.25 -2.07
N ARG A 13 -19.89 -15.31 -2.07
CA ARG A 13 -19.04 -14.89 -0.96
C ARG A 13 -17.76 -14.23 -1.47
N VAL A 14 -17.41 -13.09 -0.89
CA VAL A 14 -16.11 -12.43 -1.08
C VAL A 14 -15.44 -12.29 0.29
N ALA A 15 -14.20 -12.75 0.40
CA ALA A 15 -13.37 -12.64 1.60
C ALA A 15 -11.99 -12.04 1.26
N TRP A 16 -11.34 -11.45 2.25
CA TRP A 16 -10.01 -10.87 2.12
C TRP A 16 -9.04 -11.51 3.10
N MET A 17 -7.84 -11.83 2.63
CA MET A 17 -6.75 -12.35 3.44
C MET A 17 -5.60 -11.35 3.47
N LEU A 18 -4.88 -11.25 4.58
CA LEU A 18 -3.57 -10.63 4.69
C LEU A 18 -2.56 -11.72 5.08
N GLY A 19 -1.73 -12.14 4.12
CA GLY A 19 -0.99 -13.40 4.22
C GLY A 19 -1.96 -14.55 4.43
N ASP A 20 -1.80 -15.28 5.54
CA ASP A 20 -2.67 -16.42 5.90
C ASP A 20 -3.86 -16.04 6.80
N ARG A 21 -4.01 -14.75 7.13
CA ARG A 21 -5.04 -14.29 8.06
C ARG A 21 -6.25 -13.73 7.32
N GLU A 22 -7.43 -14.30 7.58
CA GLU A 22 -8.69 -13.71 7.11
C GLU A 22 -8.97 -12.39 7.83
N LEU A 23 -9.28 -11.36 7.05
CA LEU A 23 -9.67 -10.04 7.53
C LEU A 23 -11.18 -10.02 7.76
N VAL A 24 -11.61 -9.22 8.74
CA VAL A 24 -13.02 -9.08 9.10
C VAL A 24 -13.40 -7.60 9.08
N GLN A 25 -14.60 -7.33 8.58
CA GLN A 25 -15.16 -5.97 8.57
C GLN A 25 -15.19 -5.39 9.99
N SER A 26 -14.76 -4.14 10.13
CA SER A 26 -14.65 -3.44 11.41
C SER A 26 -14.63 -1.93 11.21
N ASP A 27 -14.60 -1.17 12.30
CA ASP A 27 -14.40 0.28 12.25
C ASP A 27 -13.07 0.69 11.62
N ARG A 28 -12.08 -0.20 11.51
CA ARG A 28 -10.82 0.08 10.79
C ARG A 28 -10.86 -0.41 9.35
N ILE A 29 -11.53 -1.53 9.09
CA ILE A 29 -11.46 -2.26 7.83
C ILE A 29 -12.84 -2.28 7.18
N GLU A 30 -12.99 -1.59 6.06
CA GLU A 30 -14.20 -1.60 5.26
C GLU A 30 -14.01 -2.50 4.04
N MET A 31 -15.01 -3.33 3.77
CA MET A 31 -15.02 -4.24 2.62
C MET A 31 -16.32 -4.02 1.86
N THR A 32 -16.21 -3.88 0.54
CA THR A 32 -17.35 -3.65 -0.34
C THR A 32 -17.22 -4.50 -1.59
N TYR A 33 -18.34 -5.04 -2.07
CA TYR A 33 -18.42 -5.73 -3.34
C TYR A 33 -19.47 -5.03 -4.22
N LEU A 34 -19.07 -4.64 -5.42
CA LEU A 34 -19.93 -4.02 -6.41
C LEU A 34 -20.40 -5.10 -7.39
N GLU A 35 -21.63 -5.57 -7.21
CA GLU A 35 -22.20 -6.69 -7.99
C GLU A 35 -22.31 -6.38 -9.50
N ASP A 36 -22.58 -5.12 -9.84
CA ASP A 36 -22.74 -4.64 -11.21
C ASP A 36 -21.45 -4.73 -12.05
N THR A 37 -20.32 -4.49 -11.40
CA THR A 37 -18.98 -4.45 -12.02
C THR A 37 -18.11 -5.64 -11.64
N GLY A 38 -18.54 -6.44 -10.66
CA GLY A 38 -17.78 -7.53 -10.09
C GLY A 38 -16.56 -7.09 -9.27
N VAL A 39 -16.50 -5.82 -8.84
CA VAL A 39 -15.32 -5.25 -8.18
C VAL A 39 -15.41 -5.43 -6.67
N ALA A 40 -14.46 -6.18 -6.10
CA ALA A 40 -14.23 -6.24 -4.65
C ALA A 40 -13.22 -5.16 -4.22
N ARG A 41 -13.53 -4.43 -3.16
CA ARG A 41 -12.66 -3.38 -2.59
C ARG A 41 -12.51 -3.59 -1.08
N ILE A 42 -11.31 -3.30 -0.59
CA ILE A 42 -10.98 -3.21 0.83
C ILE A 42 -10.33 -1.85 1.14
N VAL A 43 -10.67 -1.26 2.28
CA VAL A 43 -10.12 0.01 2.77
C VAL A 43 -9.68 -0.17 4.22
N ILE A 44 -8.43 0.20 4.52
CA ILE A 44 -7.87 0.17 5.88
C ILE A 44 -7.65 1.61 6.35
N ARG A 45 -8.41 2.03 7.35
CA ARG A 45 -8.28 3.36 7.95
C ARG A 45 -7.05 3.43 8.85
N LYS A 46 -6.33 4.56 8.78
CA LYS A 46 -5.10 4.80 9.57
C LYS A 46 -4.07 3.67 9.37
N ALA A 47 -3.82 3.30 8.11
CA ALA A 47 -2.84 2.28 7.75
C ALA A 47 -1.45 2.62 8.32
N SER A 48 -0.74 1.58 8.72
CA SER A 48 0.54 1.62 9.41
C SER A 48 1.42 0.48 8.92
N GLN A 49 2.71 0.49 9.30
CA GLN A 49 3.66 -0.52 8.84
C GLN A 49 3.18 -1.98 9.03
N PRO A 50 2.51 -2.37 10.13
CA PRO A 50 1.94 -3.71 10.31
C PRO A 50 0.85 -4.13 9.32
N ASP A 51 0.22 -3.18 8.62
CA ASP A 51 -0.77 -3.50 7.57
C ASP A 51 -0.09 -3.81 6.22
N SER A 52 1.24 -3.73 6.15
CA SER A 52 1.98 -4.17 4.96
C SER A 52 1.90 -5.68 4.82
N GLY A 53 1.79 -6.16 3.59
CA GLY A 53 1.79 -7.59 3.28
C GLY A 53 1.06 -7.91 1.98
N GLN A 54 0.87 -9.21 1.75
CA GLN A 54 0.12 -9.70 0.60
C GLN A 54 -1.37 -9.77 0.94
N TYR A 55 -2.17 -8.99 0.21
CA TYR A 55 -3.62 -9.02 0.28
C TYR A 55 -4.17 -9.95 -0.79
N THR A 56 -5.00 -10.91 -0.39
CA THR A 56 -5.65 -11.84 -1.32
C THR A 56 -7.17 -11.72 -1.21
N CYS A 57 -7.82 -11.33 -2.30
CA CYS A 57 -9.27 -11.43 -2.45
C CYS A 57 -9.61 -12.87 -2.83
N VAL A 58 -10.57 -13.47 -2.13
CA VAL A 58 -11.09 -14.81 -2.36
C VAL A 58 -12.58 -14.69 -2.66
N ALA A 59 -12.94 -14.79 -3.94
CA ALA A 59 -14.32 -14.74 -4.42
C ALA A 59 -14.79 -16.17 -4.72
N THR A 60 -15.85 -16.61 -4.05
CA THR A 60 -16.47 -17.93 -4.28
C THR A 60 -17.88 -17.73 -4.79
N GLY A 61 -18.18 -18.30 -5.95
CA GLY A 61 -19.52 -18.29 -6.53
C GLY A 61 -19.93 -19.66 -7.03
N GLU A 62 -21.14 -19.74 -7.56
CA GLU A 62 -21.66 -20.95 -8.18
C GLU A 62 -21.66 -20.78 -9.69
N VAL A 63 -21.28 -21.84 -10.39
CA VAL A 63 -21.27 -21.89 -11.84
C VAL A 63 -22.14 -23.04 -12.32
N VAL A 64 -22.92 -22.78 -13.35
CA VAL A 64 -23.66 -23.80 -14.08
C VAL A 64 -22.82 -24.26 -15.27
N GLU A 65 -22.53 -25.56 -15.34
CA GLU A 65 -21.84 -26.15 -16.47
C GLU A 65 -22.77 -26.17 -17.71
N PRO A 66 -22.43 -25.49 -18.82
CA PRO A 66 -23.37 -25.31 -19.92
C PRO A 66 -23.85 -26.61 -20.59
N LYS A 67 -23.00 -27.66 -20.59
CA LYS A 67 -23.28 -28.92 -21.28
C LYS A 67 -24.12 -29.89 -20.45
N THR A 68 -23.94 -29.87 -19.14
CA THR A 68 -24.52 -30.86 -18.22
C THR A 68 -25.60 -30.25 -17.33
N GLY A 69 -25.69 -28.92 -17.26
CA GLY A 69 -26.53 -28.21 -16.31
C GLY A 69 -26.08 -28.35 -14.86
N ARG A 70 -24.92 -29.00 -14.62
CA ARG A 70 -24.43 -29.29 -13.27
C ARG A 70 -24.01 -27.98 -12.59
N ARG A 71 -24.52 -27.75 -11.38
CA ARG A 71 -24.11 -26.65 -10.49
C ARG A 71 -22.93 -27.09 -9.63
N PHE A 72 -21.92 -26.25 -9.55
CA PHE A 72 -20.78 -26.47 -8.65
C PHE A 72 -20.19 -25.14 -8.18
N SER A 73 -19.54 -25.19 -7.02
CA SER A 73 -18.87 -24.01 -6.46
C SER A 73 -17.50 -23.82 -7.10
N LYS A 74 -17.17 -22.58 -7.45
CA LYS A 74 -15.87 -22.17 -7.98
C LYS A 74 -15.33 -21.00 -7.18
N THR A 75 -14.04 -21.07 -6.86
CA THR A 75 -13.31 -20.01 -6.17
C THR A 75 -12.29 -19.37 -7.11
N VAL A 76 -12.23 -18.03 -7.09
CA VAL A 76 -11.25 -17.20 -7.78
C VAL A 76 -10.49 -16.38 -6.75
N THR A 77 -9.17 -16.37 -6.85
CA THR A 77 -8.30 -15.62 -5.95
C THR A 77 -7.49 -14.59 -6.72
N SER A 78 -7.39 -13.38 -6.18
CA SER A 78 -6.54 -12.31 -6.72
C SER A 78 -5.67 -11.73 -5.61
N SER A 79 -4.36 -11.68 -5.82
CA SER A 79 -3.39 -11.27 -4.80
C SER A 79 -2.61 -10.03 -5.22
N SER A 80 -2.33 -9.13 -4.27
CA SER A 80 -1.50 -7.94 -4.46
C SER A 80 -0.67 -7.65 -3.21
N THR A 81 0.57 -7.19 -3.36
CA THR A 81 1.44 -6.84 -2.23
C THR A 81 1.40 -5.34 -1.98
N VAL A 82 1.16 -4.96 -0.72
CA VAL A 82 1.09 -3.57 -0.27
C VAL A 82 2.19 -3.33 0.76
N LEU A 83 2.94 -2.23 0.61
CA LEU A 83 3.94 -1.78 1.57
C LEU A 83 3.57 -0.40 2.08
N VAL A 84 3.43 -0.25 3.39
CA VAL A 84 3.15 1.02 4.05
C VAL A 84 4.47 1.62 4.53
N GLU A 85 4.97 2.60 3.80
CA GLU A 85 6.19 3.33 4.16
C GLU A 85 5.91 4.36 5.27
N ALA A 86 6.83 4.49 6.22
CA ALA A 86 6.82 5.60 7.16
C ALA A 86 7.36 6.83 6.44
N VAL A 87 6.58 7.91 6.34
CA VAL A 87 7.12 9.20 5.87
C VAL A 87 8.11 9.69 6.94
N PRO A 88 9.42 9.79 6.66
CA PRO A 88 10.35 10.28 7.66
C PRO A 88 10.10 11.77 7.90
N LEU A 89 9.69 12.14 9.12
CA LEU A 89 9.71 13.55 9.56
C LEU A 89 11.17 13.97 9.76
N TYR A 90 11.82 14.48 8.71
CA TYR A 90 13.10 15.17 8.85
C TYR A 90 12.83 16.67 9.07
N THR A 91 12.69 17.11 10.32
CA THR A 91 12.83 18.53 10.68
C THR A 91 14.31 18.79 10.93
N ALA A 92 15.07 19.08 9.87
CA ALA A 92 16.43 19.54 10.03
C ALA A 92 16.41 20.98 10.56
N ASP A 93 16.56 21.16 11.88
CA ASP A 93 16.85 22.47 12.45
C ASP A 93 18.23 22.91 11.97
N LEU A 94 18.26 23.84 11.01
CA LEU A 94 19.48 24.49 10.56
C LEU A 94 20.01 25.36 11.71
N GLN A 95 20.95 24.83 12.49
CA GLN A 95 21.72 25.64 13.41
C GLN A 95 22.74 26.47 12.63
N PHE A 96 22.43 27.74 12.41
CA PHE A 96 23.37 28.72 11.91
C PHE A 96 24.53 28.87 12.91
N ILE A 97 25.69 28.32 12.59
CA ILE A 97 26.92 28.55 13.34
C ILE A 97 27.25 30.04 13.22
N ARG A 98 27.38 30.75 14.35
CA ARG A 98 27.75 32.18 14.34
C ARG A 98 29.16 32.32 13.76
N PRO A 99 29.42 33.29 12.86
CA PRO A 99 30.76 33.53 12.35
C PRO A 99 31.72 33.83 13.51
N VAL A 100 32.89 33.20 13.51
CA VAL A 100 33.98 33.55 14.42
C VAL A 100 34.62 34.84 13.92
N GLU A 101 34.50 35.93 14.66
CA GLU A 101 35.20 37.18 14.34
C GLU A 101 36.71 36.99 14.58
N PHE A 102 37.49 36.97 13.49
CA PHE A 102 38.94 36.87 13.55
C PHE A 102 39.55 38.27 13.63
N ASN A 103 40.11 38.63 14.79
CA ASN A 103 40.74 39.93 14.99
C ASN A 103 42.22 39.90 14.54
N VAL A 104 42.48 40.26 13.28
CA VAL A 104 43.85 40.41 12.75
C VAL A 104 44.47 41.67 13.37
N LYS A 105 45.42 41.53 14.30
CA LYS A 105 46.24 42.66 14.74
C LYS A 105 47.25 43.00 13.64
N GLN A 106 47.12 44.19 13.05
CA GLN A 106 48.07 44.71 12.06
C GLN A 106 49.47 44.88 12.69
N ALA A 107 50.47 44.21 12.12
CA ALA A 107 51.87 44.48 12.42
C ALA A 107 52.30 45.77 11.71
N LYS A 108 52.75 46.78 12.46
CA LYS A 108 53.32 48.02 11.91
C LYS A 108 54.59 47.69 11.12
N GLN A 109 54.61 48.01 9.83
CA GLN A 109 55.85 48.09 9.04
C GLN A 109 56.75 49.18 9.63
N GLN A 110 57.92 48.81 10.14
CA GLN A 110 59.00 49.75 10.43
C GLN A 110 59.65 50.17 9.11
N GLN A 111 59.70 51.49 8.89
CA GLN A 111 60.47 52.13 7.82
C GLN A 111 61.94 51.75 7.95
N ILE A 112 62.53 51.20 6.88
CA ILE A 112 63.98 51.20 6.69
C ILE A 112 64.29 52.44 5.86
N ILE A 113 65.10 53.31 6.44
CA ILE A 113 65.61 54.54 5.85
C ILE A 113 66.99 54.17 5.29
N GLU A 114 67.21 54.32 4.00
CA GLU A 114 68.52 54.64 3.39
C GLU A 114 68.31 55.65 2.27
#